data_AF-A0A1D8GM63-F1
#
_entry.id   AF-A0A1D8GM63-F1
#
_cell.length_a   1.000
_cell.length_b   1.000
_cell.length_c   1.000
_cell.angle_alpha   90.00
_cell.angle_beta   90.00
_cell.angle_gamma   90.00
#
_symmetry.space_group_name_H-M   'P 1'
#
loop_
_entity.id
_entity.type
_entity.pdbx_description
1 polymer ?
#
loop_
_entity_poly.entity_id
_entity_poly.type
_entity_poly.pdbx_seq_one_letter_code
_entity_poly.pdbx_strand_id
1 'polypeptide(L)'
;MFGKKLISFFMVSLLSLMGFIMPVDAYDKINVKVDNISLVFEDQDPIIIDGRTLVPMRKIFETLGVTIDWDGTTSTVTAVKEDIKIVIKIGDDTAKVNGKDIILDVPAQILNGRTMVPLRFVSEAMGAEVSWEGSTRTVVISTGQDSGKMSVPPEGANTRTPEQQREGLKNKIQSFVDNGTITQEQAEKIFDAFSGPSGIMLTPNALNALVEQGVITQEQAEAVMKAVKIGGR
;
A
#
# COMPACT_ATOMS: atom_id res chain seq x y z
N MET A 1 74.46 25.55 -24.55
CA MET A 1 74.31 24.77 -25.79
C MET A 1 73.46 23.55 -25.47
N PHE A 2 72.34 23.41 -26.18
CA PHE A 2 71.39 22.31 -26.09
C PHE A 2 71.94 21.03 -26.75
N GLY A 3 71.69 19.86 -26.15
CA GLY A 3 71.78 18.55 -26.80
C GLY A 3 71.14 17.47 -25.90
N LYS A 4 69.81 17.31 -25.89
CA LYS A 4 68.97 16.43 -26.75
C LYS A 4 69.28 14.92 -26.67
N LYS A 5 68.35 14.25 -25.96
CA LYS A 5 67.61 13.01 -26.32
C LYS A 5 68.28 11.64 -26.12
N LEU A 6 67.66 10.77 -25.31
CA LEU A 6 66.96 9.51 -25.70
C LEU A 6 66.48 8.80 -24.41
N ILE A 7 65.17 8.76 -24.11
CA ILE A 7 64.25 7.63 -24.35
C ILE A 7 64.69 6.34 -23.62
N SER A 8 63.99 5.97 -22.55
CA SER A 8 63.51 4.58 -22.39
C SER A 8 62.41 4.45 -21.33
N PHE A 9 61.22 4.10 -21.81
CA PHE A 9 60.22 3.20 -21.21
C PHE A 9 59.91 3.27 -19.70
N PHE A 10 58.82 3.97 -19.36
CA PHE A 10 57.84 3.45 -18.39
C PHE A 10 56.43 3.78 -18.89
N MET A 11 56.11 3.21 -20.05
CA MET A 11 54.74 3.08 -20.54
C MET A 11 54.20 1.77 -19.95
N VAL A 12 52.93 1.77 -19.56
CA VAL A 12 52.15 0.68 -18.90
C VAL A 12 52.08 0.75 -17.38
N SER A 13 51.19 1.60 -16.86
CA SER A 13 50.16 1.21 -15.88
C SER A 13 49.16 2.36 -15.67
N LEU A 14 48.41 2.70 -16.73
CA LEU A 14 47.24 3.58 -16.68
C LEU A 14 46.01 2.80 -17.16
N LEU A 15 45.87 1.56 -16.72
CA LEU A 15 44.77 0.67 -17.11
C LEU A 15 43.98 0.23 -15.89
N SER A 16 42.73 0.70 -15.84
CA SER A 16 41.62 0.16 -15.07
C SER A 16 41.56 0.46 -13.57
N LEU A 17 41.41 1.75 -13.24
CA LEU A 17 40.40 2.11 -12.23
C LEU A 17 39.06 2.23 -12.96
N MET A 18 38.56 1.13 -13.53
CA MET A 18 37.14 1.04 -13.87
C MET A 18 36.41 1.11 -12.54
N GLY A 19 35.88 2.28 -12.23
CA GLY A 19 34.89 2.42 -11.18
C GLY A 19 33.83 1.37 -11.43
N PHE A 20 33.69 0.43 -10.50
CA PHE A 20 32.42 -0.25 -10.32
C PHE A 20 31.43 0.87 -9.97
N ILE A 21 30.76 1.40 -10.99
CA ILE A 21 29.50 2.07 -10.79
C ILE A 21 28.60 0.92 -10.36
N MET A 22 28.49 0.70 -9.06
CA MET A 22 27.37 -0.10 -8.57
C MET A 22 26.13 0.57 -9.16
N PRO A 23 25.27 -0.16 -9.90
CA PRO A 23 23.95 0.38 -10.17
C PRO A 23 23.42 0.80 -8.81
N VAL A 24 23.12 2.09 -8.65
CA VAL A 24 22.24 2.52 -7.58
C VAL A 24 20.92 1.88 -7.96
N ASP A 25 20.72 0.64 -7.53
CA ASP A 25 19.39 0.05 -7.51
C ASP A 25 18.55 1.11 -6.80
N ALA A 26 17.57 1.62 -7.53
CA ALA A 26 16.62 2.57 -6.99
C ALA A 26 16.07 1.94 -5.72
N TYR A 27 16.54 2.39 -4.56
CA TYR A 27 16.20 1.79 -3.28
C TYR A 27 14.67 1.80 -3.16
N ASP A 28 14.07 0.63 -3.35
CA ASP A 28 12.77 0.12 -2.91
C ASP A 28 11.72 1.14 -2.45
N LYS A 29 11.47 2.18 -3.25
CA LYS A 29 10.52 3.24 -2.95
C LYS A 29 9.12 2.66 -2.77
N ILE A 30 8.50 2.98 -1.64
CA ILE A 30 7.12 2.62 -1.34
C ILE A 30 6.22 3.73 -1.89
N ASN A 31 5.26 3.34 -2.71
CA ASN A 31 4.24 4.24 -3.24
C ASN A 31 3.02 4.23 -2.32
N VAL A 32 2.31 5.35 -2.22
CA VAL A 32 1.04 5.44 -1.47
C VAL A 32 0.00 6.09 -2.36
N LYS A 33 -1.20 5.50 -2.40
CA LYS A 33 -2.38 6.05 -3.08
C LYS A 33 -3.51 6.23 -2.08
N VAL A 34 -4.26 7.32 -2.20
CA VAL A 34 -5.52 7.55 -1.49
C VAL A 34 -6.60 7.80 -2.54
N ASP A 35 -7.64 6.97 -2.60
CA ASP A 35 -8.75 7.09 -3.57
C ASP A 35 -8.24 7.29 -5.02
N ASN A 36 -7.31 6.44 -5.45
CA ASN A 36 -6.59 6.48 -6.73
C ASN A 36 -5.61 7.64 -6.95
N ILE A 37 -5.50 8.59 -6.01
CA ILE A 37 -4.55 9.70 -6.08
C ILE A 37 -3.21 9.24 -5.51
N SER A 38 -2.16 9.25 -6.33
CA SER A 38 -0.81 8.94 -5.88
C SER A 38 -0.22 10.09 -5.08
N LEU A 39 0.26 9.79 -3.88
CA LEU A 39 0.85 10.78 -2.98
C LEU A 39 2.34 10.92 -3.23
N VAL A 40 2.76 12.17 -3.34
CA VAL A 40 4.18 12.55 -3.39
C VAL A 40 4.62 13.03 -2.01
N PHE A 41 5.72 12.45 -1.54
CA PHE A 41 6.38 12.82 -0.30
C PHE A 41 7.68 13.55 -0.64
N GLU A 42 7.75 14.83 -0.29
CA GLU A 42 8.88 15.69 -0.69
C GLU A 42 10.04 15.62 0.32
N ASP A 43 9.73 15.51 1.61
CA ASP A 43 10.73 15.59 2.69
C ASP A 43 11.16 14.22 3.23
N GLN A 44 10.22 13.28 3.32
CA GLN A 44 10.45 11.98 3.92
C GLN A 44 9.58 10.94 3.23
N ASP A 45 10.20 10.00 2.53
CA ASP A 45 9.48 8.89 1.91
C ASP A 45 8.93 7.91 2.98
N PRO A 46 7.87 7.14 2.66
CA PRO A 46 7.46 6.02 3.47
C PRO A 46 8.59 4.99 3.63
N ILE A 47 8.64 4.32 4.77
CA ILE A 47 9.69 3.36 5.12
C ILE A 47 9.11 2.11 5.76
N ILE A 48 9.75 0.96 5.55
CA ILE A 48 9.40 -0.27 6.28
C ILE A 48 10.29 -0.36 7.53
N ILE A 49 9.69 -0.44 8.70
CA ILE A 49 10.35 -0.73 9.98
C ILE A 49 9.61 -1.89 10.63
N ASP A 50 10.34 -2.93 11.02
CA ASP A 50 9.80 -4.17 11.62
C ASP A 50 8.65 -4.79 10.81
N GLY A 51 8.77 -4.77 9.48
CA GLY A 51 7.75 -5.29 8.58
C GLY A 51 6.45 -4.48 8.55
N ARG A 52 6.48 -3.22 8.98
CA ARG A 52 5.36 -2.27 8.89
C ARG A 52 5.75 -1.06 8.07
N THR A 53 4.87 -0.67 7.16
CA THR A 53 5.02 0.59 6.41
C THR A 53 4.64 1.76 7.32
N LEU A 54 5.62 2.60 7.61
CA LEU A 54 5.44 3.87 8.28
C LEU A 54 5.40 4.99 7.25
N VAL A 55 4.51 5.95 7.47
CA VAL A 55 4.30 7.11 6.59
C VAL A 55 4.38 8.41 7.36
N PRO A 56 4.82 9.51 6.71
CA PRO A 56 4.70 10.84 7.28
C PRO A 56 3.22 11.15 7.54
N MET A 57 2.88 11.28 8.82
CA MET A 57 1.49 11.43 9.28
C MET A 57 0.80 12.60 8.58
N ARG A 58 1.46 13.77 8.52
CA ARG A 58 0.90 15.00 7.97
C ARG A 58 0.35 14.84 6.56
N LYS A 59 1.11 14.19 5.67
CA LYS A 59 0.72 14.06 4.25
C LYS A 59 -0.57 13.26 4.08
N ILE A 60 -0.73 12.16 4.81
CA ILE A 60 -1.92 11.33 4.73
C ILE A 60 -3.12 12.08 5.33
N PHE A 61 -2.94 12.66 6.51
CA PHE A 61 -4.01 13.32 7.25
C PHE A 61 -4.51 14.58 6.54
N GLU A 62 -3.63 15.39 5.93
CA GLU A 62 -4.03 16.54 5.10
C GLU A 62 -4.83 16.10 3.87
N THR A 63 -4.40 15.01 3.20
CA THR A 63 -5.12 14.45 2.05
C THR A 63 -6.54 14.02 2.45
N LEU A 64 -6.69 13.51 3.68
CA LEU A 64 -7.96 13.07 4.23
C LEU A 64 -8.80 14.21 4.84
N GLY A 65 -8.35 15.47 4.77
CA GLY A 65 -9.06 16.63 5.32
C GLY A 65 -9.04 16.72 6.85
N VAL A 66 -8.06 16.09 7.50
CA VAL A 66 -7.92 16.07 8.96
C VAL A 66 -7.14 17.30 9.43
N THR A 67 -7.59 17.92 10.52
CA THR A 67 -6.86 19.00 11.20
C THR A 67 -5.82 18.40 12.15
N ILE A 68 -4.57 18.86 12.10
CA ILE A 68 -3.46 18.32 12.88
C ILE A 68 -2.87 19.42 13.77
N ASP A 69 -2.71 19.10 15.05
CA ASP A 69 -2.04 19.91 16.05
C ASP A 69 -0.84 19.14 16.63
N TRP A 70 0.24 19.87 16.93
CA TRP A 70 1.46 19.33 17.50
C TRP A 70 1.82 20.07 18.78
N ASP A 71 1.88 19.34 19.88
CA ASP A 71 2.46 19.82 21.14
C ASP A 71 3.91 19.36 21.25
N GLY A 72 4.84 20.29 21.01
CA GLY A 72 6.28 20.04 21.11
C GLY A 72 6.78 19.83 22.54
N THR A 73 6.01 20.23 23.56
CA THR A 73 6.39 20.04 24.97
C THR A 73 6.24 18.59 25.37
N THR A 74 5.15 17.96 24.95
CA THR A 74 4.83 16.56 25.28
C THR A 74 5.16 15.59 24.16
N SER A 75 5.61 16.10 23.00
CA SER A 75 5.80 15.32 21.77
C SER A 75 4.52 14.58 21.38
N THR A 76 3.40 15.30 21.36
CA THR A 76 2.07 14.72 21.11
C THR A 76 1.49 15.30 19.83
N VAL A 77 1.05 14.42 18.93
CA VAL A 77 0.19 14.79 17.80
C VAL A 77 -1.27 14.58 18.20
N THR A 78 -2.09 15.60 17.95
CA THR A 78 -3.55 15.48 17.98
C THR A 78 -4.09 15.69 16.58
N ALA A 79 -4.89 14.75 16.09
CA ALA A 79 -5.54 14.86 14.79
C ALA A 79 -7.06 14.75 14.94
N VAL A 80 -7.80 15.63 14.29
CA VAL A 80 -9.25 15.76 14.43
C VAL A 80 -9.92 15.87 13.06
N LYS A 81 -10.91 15.01 12.81
CA LYS A 81 -11.82 15.07 11.66
C LYS A 81 -13.22 14.68 12.11
N GLU A 82 -14.17 15.59 11.99
CA GLU A 82 -15.56 15.37 12.42
C GLU A 82 -15.61 14.82 13.86
N ASP A 83 -16.07 13.58 14.02
CA ASP A 83 -16.28 12.92 15.32
C ASP A 83 -15.06 12.08 15.73
N ILE A 84 -13.98 12.10 14.95
CA ILE A 84 -12.77 11.31 15.14
C ILE A 84 -11.66 12.21 15.70
N LYS A 85 -11.19 11.86 16.90
CA LYS A 85 -10.02 12.43 17.55
C LYS A 85 -8.97 11.35 17.79
N ILE A 86 -7.82 11.52 17.15
CA ILE A 86 -6.63 10.69 17.35
C ILE A 86 -5.61 11.47 18.17
N VAL A 87 -5.05 10.84 19.21
CA VAL A 87 -3.95 11.37 20.00
C VAL A 87 -2.81 10.36 20.02
N ILE A 88 -1.62 10.78 19.60
CA ILE A 88 -0.43 9.94 19.50
C ILE A 88 0.72 10.66 20.19
N LYS A 89 1.31 10.01 21.18
CA LYS A 89 2.56 10.50 21.79
C LYS A 89 3.74 9.75 21.18
N ILE A 90 4.76 10.50 20.76
CA ILE A 90 5.94 9.91 20.13
C ILE A 90 6.66 8.99 21.11
N GLY A 91 7.03 7.80 20.63
CA GLY A 91 7.72 6.76 21.40
C GLY A 91 6.80 5.85 22.20
N ASP A 92 5.52 6.21 22.38
CA ASP A 92 4.54 5.34 23.03
C ASP A 92 4.05 4.29 22.02
N ASP A 93 3.84 3.06 22.50
CA ASP A 93 3.27 1.95 21.71
C ASP A 93 1.75 2.03 21.59
N THR A 94 1.13 3.01 22.24
CA THR A 94 -0.31 3.15 22.36
C THR A 94 -0.74 4.53 21.87
N ALA A 95 -1.77 4.55 21.02
CA ALA A 95 -2.48 5.75 20.60
C ALA A 95 -3.89 5.78 21.19
N LYS A 96 -4.52 6.95 21.25
CA LYS A 96 -5.93 7.10 21.62
C LYS A 96 -6.76 7.46 20.40
N VAL A 97 -7.83 6.71 20.14
CA VAL A 97 -8.86 7.04 19.14
C VAL A 97 -10.17 7.22 19.89
N ASN A 98 -10.73 8.44 19.85
CA ASN A 98 -11.94 8.82 20.59
C ASN A 98 -11.88 8.46 22.09
N GLY A 99 -10.69 8.62 22.68
CA GLY A 99 -10.43 8.31 24.09
C GLY A 99 -10.15 6.84 24.40
N LYS A 100 -10.35 5.93 23.45
CA LYS A 100 -10.03 4.50 23.59
C LYS A 100 -8.58 4.23 23.19
N ASP A 101 -7.88 3.43 24.00
CA ASP A 101 -6.51 3.00 23.71
C ASP A 101 -6.46 1.97 22.58
N ILE A 102 -5.54 2.18 21.64
CA ILE A 102 -5.23 1.32 20.49
C ILE A 102 -3.72 1.09 20.47
N ILE A 103 -3.31 -0.18 20.47
CA ILE A 103 -1.90 -0.55 20.38
C ILE A 103 -1.43 -0.39 18.93
N LEU A 104 -0.27 0.24 18.76
CA LEU A 104 0.41 0.39 17.49
C LEU A 104 1.34 -0.81 17.27
N ASP A 105 1.31 -1.37 16.05
CA ASP A 105 2.23 -2.43 15.65
C ASP A 105 3.71 -2.00 15.76
N VAL A 106 3.97 -0.72 15.51
CA VAL A 106 5.27 -0.06 15.69
C VAL A 106 5.01 1.33 16.30
N PRO A 107 5.73 1.72 17.36
CA PRO A 107 5.58 3.03 17.98
C PRO A 107 5.72 4.17 16.97
N ALA A 108 4.95 5.23 17.17
CA ALA A 108 5.12 6.46 16.40
C ALA A 108 6.49 7.07 16.71
N GLN A 109 7.21 7.49 15.67
CA GLN A 109 8.60 7.96 15.82
C GLN A 109 8.87 9.17 14.94
N ILE A 110 9.92 9.93 15.27
CA ILE A 110 10.37 11.05 14.45
C ILE A 110 11.55 10.59 13.60
N LEU A 111 11.41 10.70 12.28
CA LEU A 111 12.51 10.50 11.32
C LEU A 111 12.66 11.77 10.48
N ASN A 112 13.88 12.31 10.40
CA ASN A 112 14.20 13.53 9.64
C ASN A 112 13.22 14.70 9.91
N GLY A 113 12.81 14.87 11.17
CA GLY A 113 11.87 15.93 11.56
C GLY A 113 10.43 15.72 11.07
N ARG A 114 10.05 14.48 10.74
CA ARG A 114 8.68 14.10 10.37
C ARG A 114 8.18 13.01 11.32
N THR A 115 6.93 13.17 11.77
CA THR A 115 6.25 12.13 12.56
C THR A 115 5.84 10.99 11.64
N MET A 116 6.35 9.81 11.92
CA MET A 116 6.15 8.57 11.20
C MET A 116 5.21 7.68 12.00
N VAL A 117 4.14 7.21 11.37
CA VAL A 117 3.10 6.39 12.00
C VAL A 117 2.80 5.16 11.13
N PRO A 118 2.43 4.01 11.73
CA PRO A 118 2.01 2.85 10.96
C PRO A 118 0.81 3.19 10.08
N LEU A 119 0.93 2.99 8.76
CA LEU A 119 -0.12 3.39 7.83
C LEU A 119 -1.45 2.68 8.12
N ARG A 120 -1.41 1.39 8.47
CA ARG A 120 -2.61 0.61 8.80
C ARG A 120 -3.42 1.27 9.93
N PHE A 121 -2.75 1.66 11.01
CA PHE A 121 -3.39 2.36 12.12
C PHE A 121 -4.10 3.64 11.65
N VAL A 122 -3.43 4.44 10.81
CA VAL A 122 -4.00 5.68 10.27
C VAL A 122 -5.30 5.42 9.53
N SER A 123 -5.29 4.44 8.63
CA SER A 123 -6.45 4.13 7.81
C SER A 123 -7.59 3.54 8.64
N GLU A 124 -7.32 2.58 9.53
CA GLU A 124 -8.33 1.99 10.40
C GLU A 124 -8.98 3.03 11.33
N ALA A 125 -8.17 3.90 11.94
CA ALA A 125 -8.67 4.96 12.81
C ALA A 125 -9.53 5.99 12.06
N MET A 126 -9.39 6.07 10.73
CA MET A 126 -10.17 6.93 9.85
C MET A 126 -11.30 6.19 9.12
N GLY A 127 -11.51 4.90 9.41
CA GLY A 127 -12.54 4.08 8.75
C GLY A 127 -12.23 3.74 7.28
N ALA A 128 -10.97 3.88 6.85
CA ALA A 128 -10.52 3.59 5.50
C ALA A 128 -9.94 2.17 5.38
N GLU A 129 -10.07 1.58 4.20
CA GLU A 129 -9.48 0.28 3.88
C GLU A 129 -8.05 0.44 3.34
N VAL A 130 -7.19 -0.54 3.59
CA VAL A 130 -5.79 -0.57 3.12
C VAL A 130 -5.50 -1.86 2.38
N SER A 131 -4.89 -1.75 1.21
CA SER A 131 -4.35 -2.90 0.49
C SER A 131 -2.90 -2.66 0.03
N TRP A 132 -2.21 -3.75 -0.26
CA TRP A 132 -0.82 -3.75 -0.74
C TRP A 132 -0.73 -4.35 -2.14
N GLU A 133 -0.15 -3.59 -3.07
CA GLU A 133 0.22 -4.04 -4.41
C GLU A 133 1.71 -4.37 -4.45
N GLY A 134 2.05 -5.66 -4.28
CA GLY A 134 3.45 -6.09 -4.21
C GLY A 134 4.28 -5.81 -5.46
N SER A 135 3.68 -5.89 -6.66
CA SER A 135 4.39 -5.66 -7.93
C SER A 135 4.86 -4.22 -8.11
N THR A 136 4.13 -3.26 -7.53
CA THR A 136 4.40 -1.82 -7.63
C THR A 136 4.86 -1.23 -6.31
N ARG A 137 4.96 -2.05 -5.25
CA ARG A 137 5.21 -1.65 -3.87
C ARG A 137 4.31 -0.49 -3.43
N THR A 138 3.04 -0.60 -3.78
CA THR A 138 2.06 0.47 -3.55
C THR A 138 1.13 0.10 -2.40
N VAL A 139 1.03 0.99 -1.43
CA VAL A 139 -0.05 0.97 -0.45
C VAL A 139 -1.24 1.74 -1.03
N VAL A 140 -2.41 1.13 -1.07
CA VAL A 140 -3.65 1.76 -1.56
C VAL A 140 -4.60 1.93 -0.39
N ILE A 141 -5.01 3.17 -0.13
CA ILE A 141 -5.98 3.58 0.88
C ILE A 141 -7.29 3.93 0.17
N SER A 142 -8.39 3.34 0.61
CA SER A 142 -9.74 3.60 0.09
C SER A 142 -10.62 4.15 1.21
N THR A 143 -11.11 5.38 1.08
CA THR A 143 -11.81 6.08 2.17
C THR A 143 -13.32 5.87 2.19
N GLY A 144 -13.87 5.16 1.21
CA GLY A 144 -15.31 4.90 1.11
C GLY A 144 -16.17 6.15 0.86
N GLN A 145 -15.58 7.33 0.67
CA GLN A 145 -16.31 8.58 0.38
C GLN A 145 -16.69 8.70 -1.11
N ASP A 146 -17.54 7.79 -1.56
CA ASP A 146 -18.45 7.99 -2.71
C ASP A 146 -19.87 8.31 -2.23
N SER A 147 -19.98 9.07 -1.13
CA SER A 147 -21.26 9.62 -0.66
C SER A 147 -21.32 11.11 -0.95
N GLY A 148 -21.66 11.46 -2.19
CA GLY A 148 -22.41 12.69 -2.46
C GLY A 148 -21.67 13.83 -3.15
N LYS A 149 -21.17 13.62 -4.38
CA LYS A 149 -21.38 14.56 -5.52
C LYS A 149 -21.43 13.77 -6.83
N MET A 150 -22.67 13.49 -7.23
CA MET A 150 -23.05 13.11 -8.59
C MET A 150 -22.72 14.28 -9.55
N SER A 151 -21.47 14.43 -9.97
CA SER A 151 -21.20 14.99 -11.29
C SER A 151 -21.32 13.83 -12.27
N VAL A 152 -22.43 13.83 -13.01
CA VAL A 152 -22.72 12.93 -14.12
C VAL A 152 -21.42 12.61 -14.88
N PRO A 153 -20.94 11.36 -14.85
CA PRO A 153 -19.83 10.93 -15.68
C PRO A 153 -20.21 11.14 -17.16
N PRO A 154 -19.28 11.56 -18.04
CA PRO A 154 -19.56 11.62 -19.46
C PRO A 154 -20.02 10.23 -19.91
N GLU A 155 -21.21 10.21 -20.47
CA GLU A 155 -21.90 9.05 -21.03
C GLU A 155 -20.92 8.22 -21.89
N GLY A 156 -20.57 7.00 -21.44
CA GLY A 156 -19.77 6.06 -22.23
C GLY A 156 -18.75 5.17 -21.51
N ALA A 157 -18.41 5.39 -20.22
CA ALA A 157 -17.49 4.49 -19.50
C ALA A 157 -18.26 3.43 -18.70
N ASN A 158 -18.28 2.20 -19.24
CA ASN A 158 -18.88 0.96 -18.74
C ASN A 158 -19.11 0.87 -17.20
N THR A 159 -20.24 1.40 -16.73
CA THR A 159 -20.67 1.40 -15.32
C THR A 159 -21.43 0.12 -14.97
N ARG A 160 -20.71 -0.95 -14.62
CA ARG A 160 -21.36 -2.11 -13.98
C ARG A 160 -21.74 -1.74 -12.55
N THR A 161 -23.02 -1.86 -12.19
CA THR A 161 -23.48 -1.68 -10.81
C THR A 161 -22.77 -2.67 -9.87
N PRO A 162 -22.70 -2.42 -8.55
CA PRO A 162 -22.12 -3.38 -7.59
C PRO A 162 -22.71 -4.80 -7.75
N GLU A 163 -24.00 -4.93 -8.02
CA GLU A 163 -24.67 -6.21 -8.27
C GLU A 163 -24.15 -6.87 -9.55
N GLN A 164 -23.95 -6.11 -10.62
CA GLN A 164 -23.39 -6.62 -11.89
C GLN A 164 -21.93 -7.03 -11.76
N GLN A 165 -21.17 -6.38 -10.87
CA GLN A 165 -19.79 -6.75 -10.55
C GLN A 165 -19.74 -8.04 -9.72
N ARG A 166 -20.66 -8.20 -8.76
CA ARG A 166 -20.81 -9.45 -7.97
C ARG A 166 -21.19 -10.63 -8.84
N GLU A 167 -22.15 -10.45 -9.74
CA GLU A 167 -22.55 -11.49 -10.70
C GLU A 167 -21.41 -11.80 -11.69
N GLY A 168 -20.66 -10.78 -12.13
CA GLY A 168 -19.47 -10.97 -12.94
C GLY A 168 -18.38 -11.80 -12.25
N LEU A 169 -18.16 -11.56 -10.95
CA LEU A 169 -17.21 -12.35 -10.16
C LEU A 169 -17.70 -13.78 -9.95
N LYS A 170 -18.98 -13.96 -9.61
CA LYS A 170 -19.61 -15.28 -9.43
C LYS A 170 -19.48 -16.13 -10.70
N ASN A 171 -19.77 -15.56 -11.86
CA ASN A 171 -19.65 -16.26 -13.15
C ASN A 171 -18.19 -16.64 -13.46
N LYS A 172 -17.23 -15.79 -13.12
CA LYS A 172 -15.81 -16.12 -13.29
C LYS A 172 -15.37 -17.26 -12.36
N ILE A 173 -15.78 -17.24 -11.09
CA ILE A 173 -15.46 -18.31 -10.13
C ILE A 173 -16.13 -19.62 -10.56
N GLN A 174 -17.37 -19.57 -11.05
CA GLN A 174 -18.10 -20.74 -11.53
C GLN A 174 -17.37 -21.46 -12.67
N SER A 175 -16.69 -20.72 -13.56
CA SER A 175 -15.91 -21.33 -14.64
C SER A 175 -14.77 -22.24 -14.17
N PHE A 176 -14.27 -22.03 -12.94
CA PHE A 176 -13.26 -22.89 -12.31
C PHE A 176 -13.87 -24.12 -11.63
N VAL A 177 -15.15 -24.06 -11.26
CA VAL A 177 -15.89 -25.24 -10.81
C VAL A 177 -16.19 -26.13 -12.01
N ASP A 178 -16.68 -25.54 -13.09
CA ASP A 178 -17.10 -26.25 -14.30
C ASP A 178 -15.93 -26.97 -14.99
N ASN A 179 -14.71 -26.42 -14.92
CA ASN A 179 -13.51 -27.04 -15.48
C ASN A 179 -12.77 -27.97 -14.49
N GLY A 180 -13.31 -28.18 -13.29
CA GLY A 180 -12.74 -29.05 -12.26
C GLY A 180 -11.49 -28.50 -11.55
N THR A 181 -11.16 -27.21 -11.74
CA THR A 181 -10.02 -26.58 -11.06
C THR A 181 -10.28 -26.43 -9.56
N ILE A 182 -11.52 -26.15 -9.16
CA ILE A 182 -11.93 -26.03 -7.75
C ILE A 182 -13.28 -26.73 -7.51
N THR A 183 -13.59 -27.05 -6.25
CA THR A 183 -14.90 -27.56 -5.83
C THR A 183 -15.90 -26.44 -5.61
N GLN A 184 -17.19 -26.77 -5.57
CA GLN A 184 -18.26 -25.82 -5.23
C GLN A 184 -18.05 -25.18 -3.85
N GLU A 185 -17.60 -25.95 -2.86
CA GLU A 185 -17.31 -25.47 -1.51
C GLU A 185 -16.11 -24.50 -1.50
N GLN A 186 -15.08 -24.79 -2.30
CA GLN A 186 -13.95 -23.89 -2.49
C GLN A 186 -14.38 -22.58 -3.17
N ALA A 187 -15.27 -22.67 -4.16
CA ALA A 187 -15.82 -21.50 -4.86
C ALA A 187 -16.61 -20.57 -3.93
N GLU A 188 -17.41 -21.11 -3.01
CA GLU A 188 -18.14 -20.33 -2.01
C GLU A 188 -17.17 -19.61 -1.06
N LYS A 189 -16.17 -20.33 -0.53
CA LYS A 189 -15.14 -19.74 0.33
C LYS A 189 -14.31 -18.67 -0.38
N ILE A 190 -14.00 -18.88 -1.66
CA ILE A 190 -13.33 -17.88 -2.50
C ILE A 190 -14.23 -16.66 -2.69
N PHE A 191 -15.51 -16.86 -3.02
CA PHE A 191 -16.45 -15.77 -3.21
C PHE A 191 -16.65 -14.95 -1.94
N ASP A 192 -16.76 -15.60 -0.79
CA ASP A 192 -16.89 -14.96 0.52
C ASP A 192 -15.61 -14.23 0.95
N ALA A 193 -14.43 -14.82 0.68
CA ALA A 193 -13.16 -14.15 0.89
C ALA A 193 -13.03 -12.87 0.05
N PHE A 194 -13.66 -12.86 -1.12
CA PHE A 194 -13.79 -11.67 -1.96
C PHE A 194 -15.02 -10.82 -1.65
N SER A 195 -15.96 -11.24 -0.80
CA SER A 195 -17.23 -10.54 -0.53
C SER A 195 -17.37 -10.23 0.96
N GLY A 196 -16.54 -9.32 1.45
CA GLY A 196 -16.63 -8.86 2.84
C GLY A 196 -17.90 -8.05 3.15
N PRO A 197 -18.15 -7.70 4.42
CA PRO A 197 -19.29 -6.89 4.85
C PRO A 197 -19.40 -5.53 4.14
N SER A 198 -18.28 -5.02 3.62
CA SER A 198 -18.16 -3.73 2.93
C SER A 198 -18.20 -3.82 1.39
N GLY A 199 -18.33 -5.01 0.79
CA GLY A 199 -18.33 -5.20 -0.67
C GLY A 199 -17.28 -6.17 -1.20
N ILE A 200 -16.99 -6.10 -2.52
CA ILE A 200 -16.10 -7.05 -3.20
C ILE A 200 -14.61 -6.65 -3.02
N MET A 201 -13.88 -7.35 -2.15
CA MET A 201 -12.48 -7.06 -1.81
C MET A 201 -11.50 -7.96 -2.59
N LEU A 202 -11.10 -7.57 -3.80
CA LEU A 202 -10.17 -8.33 -4.66
C LEU A 202 -8.70 -8.18 -4.23
N THR A 203 -8.37 -8.56 -2.99
CA THR A 203 -6.98 -8.48 -2.52
C THR A 203 -6.24 -9.82 -2.64
N PRO A 204 -4.92 -9.80 -2.91
CA PRO A 204 -4.08 -11.00 -2.84
C PRO A 204 -4.16 -11.72 -1.47
N ASN A 205 -4.39 -10.96 -0.40
CA ASN A 205 -4.48 -11.50 0.97
C ASN A 205 -5.70 -12.40 1.19
N ALA A 206 -6.81 -12.16 0.49
CA ALA A 206 -8.04 -12.94 0.65
C ALA A 206 -7.85 -14.41 0.23
N LEU A 207 -7.11 -14.66 -0.85
CA LEU A 207 -6.81 -16.03 -1.30
C LEU A 207 -5.67 -16.67 -0.49
N ASN A 208 -4.69 -15.90 -0.03
CA ASN A 208 -3.60 -16.43 0.80
C ASN A 208 -4.12 -17.09 2.07
N ALA A 209 -5.15 -16.52 2.72
CA ALA A 209 -5.79 -17.15 3.88
C ALA A 209 -6.41 -18.51 3.56
N LEU A 210 -7.00 -18.67 2.36
CA LEU A 210 -7.57 -19.95 1.92
C LEU A 210 -6.49 -20.98 1.56
N VAL A 211 -5.33 -20.53 1.08
CA VAL A 211 -4.16 -21.39 0.86
C VAL A 211 -3.60 -21.89 2.19
N GLU A 212 -3.45 -20.99 3.17
CA GLU A 212 -2.96 -21.34 4.52
C GLU A 212 -3.91 -22.29 5.26
N GLN A 213 -5.22 -22.15 5.05
CA GLN A 213 -6.23 -23.06 5.59
C GLN A 213 -6.31 -24.40 4.85
N GLY A 214 -5.53 -24.59 3.78
CA GLY A 214 -5.58 -25.79 2.93
C GLY A 214 -6.89 -25.93 2.14
N VAL A 215 -7.68 -24.86 2.07
CA VAL A 215 -8.95 -24.84 1.32
C VAL A 215 -8.65 -24.89 -0.17
N ILE A 216 -7.62 -24.16 -0.64
CA ILE A 216 -7.15 -24.21 -2.03
C ILE A 216 -5.63 -24.31 -2.06
N THR A 217 -5.08 -24.72 -3.20
CA THR A 217 -3.63 -24.73 -3.46
C THR A 217 -3.16 -23.36 -3.95
N GLN A 218 -1.85 -23.11 -3.83
CA GLN A 218 -1.22 -21.91 -4.38
C GLN A 218 -1.47 -21.75 -5.89
N GLU A 219 -1.43 -22.86 -6.64
CA GLU A 219 -1.69 -22.87 -8.09
C GLU A 219 -3.15 -22.50 -8.42
N GLN A 220 -4.11 -23.01 -7.65
CA GLN A 220 -5.53 -22.64 -7.77
C GLN A 220 -5.74 -21.15 -7.44
N ALA A 221 -5.07 -20.63 -6.41
CA ALA A 221 -5.15 -19.22 -6.04
C ALA A 221 -4.62 -18.29 -7.14
N GLU A 222 -3.50 -18.64 -7.76
CA GLU A 222 -2.91 -17.89 -8.88
C GLU A 222 -3.81 -17.91 -10.12
N ALA A 223 -4.39 -19.07 -10.45
CA ALA A 223 -5.32 -19.22 -11.56
C ALA A 223 -6.56 -18.32 -11.39
N VAL A 224 -7.15 -18.31 -10.20
CA VAL A 224 -8.30 -17.46 -9.85
C VAL A 224 -7.92 -15.98 -9.93
N MET A 225 -6.81 -15.58 -9.33
CA MET A 225 -6.30 -14.19 -9.37
C MET A 225 -6.08 -13.69 -10.80
N LYS A 226 -5.50 -14.52 -11.66
CA LYS A 226 -5.23 -14.16 -13.07
C LYS A 226 -6.53 -13.89 -13.83
N ALA A 227 -7.55 -14.74 -13.68
CA ALA A 227 -8.83 -14.56 -14.37
C ALA A 227 -9.65 -13.36 -13.83
N VAL A 228 -9.54 -13.08 -12.54
CA VAL A 228 -10.23 -11.95 -11.93
C VAL A 228 -9.60 -10.62 -12.38
N LYS A 229 -8.27 -10.50 -12.41
CA LYS A 229 -7.53 -9.29 -12.84
C LYS A 229 -7.73 -8.89 -14.31
N ILE A 230 -8.03 -9.84 -15.21
CA ILE A 230 -8.21 -9.58 -16.66
C ILE A 230 -9.48 -8.72 -16.96
N GLY A 231 -10.36 -8.48 -15.98
CA GLY A 231 -11.61 -7.73 -16.18
C GLY A 231 -11.54 -6.20 -16.03
N GLY A 232 -10.42 -5.63 -15.59
CA GLY A 232 -10.25 -4.17 -15.44
C GLY A 232 -9.42 -3.58 -16.58
N ARG A 233 -10.08 -3.12 -17.65
CA ARG A 233 -9.53 -2.19 -18.63
C ARG A 233 -10.48 -1.01 -18.78
#